data_AF-A0A4R5VLY6-F1
#
_entry.id   AF-A0A4R5VLY6-F1
#
_cell.length_a   1.000
_cell.length_b   1.000
_cell.length_c   1.000
_cell.angle_alpha   90.00
_cell.angle_beta   90.00
_cell.angle_gamma   90.00
#
_symmetry.space_group_name_H-M   'P 1'
#
loop_
_entity.id
_entity.type
_entity.pdbx_description
1 polymer ?
#
loop_
_entity_poly.entity_id
_entity_poly.type
_entity_poly.pdbx_seq_one_letter_code
_entity_poly.pdbx_strand_id
1 'polypeptide(L)'
;MNAESIKKASAVYFTLLKDKVIDENSEHFQSYFDPEVRQTVLLLADESGTYIIESPKRIHLVVQPTGSVFATNFTHLKEKHKQVETKKHFHLISVVIMSFLAAIDRNQAAKIRMKREGISYYSLERQVNDLIMNWDNILKAKPTFGEEERIDMKEVVTTWKYMEVDTEDYGVKKGNRRTRIGLIASAMRLLETEGLIIILDRDDIPKVIPKNELFERIEYLYHDYDRYELLKKLMATEEEQHAENPSN
;
A
#
# COMPACT_ATOMS: atom_id res chain seq x y z
N MET A 1 11.43 27.94 -23.72
CA MET A 1 12.07 27.05 -22.73
C MET A 1 13.54 27.41 -22.63
N ASN A 2 13.96 27.90 -21.47
CA ASN A 2 15.36 28.24 -21.17
C ASN A 2 16.15 26.96 -20.83
N ALA A 3 17.39 26.84 -21.31
CA ALA A 3 18.26 25.69 -21.06
C ALA A 3 18.54 25.47 -19.55
N GLU A 4 18.56 26.56 -18.78
CA GLU A 4 18.70 26.50 -17.33
C GLU A 4 17.48 25.83 -16.65
N SER A 5 16.26 26.16 -17.11
CA SER A 5 15.01 25.58 -16.60
C SER A 5 14.95 24.07 -16.87
N ILE A 6 15.40 23.63 -18.06
CA ILE A 6 15.47 22.21 -18.41
C ILE A 6 16.45 21.47 -17.49
N LYS A 7 17.62 22.07 -17.21
CA LYS A 7 18.62 21.47 -16.31
C LYS A 7 18.06 21.31 -14.89
N LYS A 8 17.38 22.35 -14.36
CA LYS A 8 16.73 22.29 -13.04
C LYS A 8 15.62 21.23 -13.01
N ALA A 9 14.76 21.20 -14.03
CA ALA A 9 13.68 20.20 -14.14
C ALA A 9 14.23 18.78 -14.20
N SER A 10 15.28 18.55 -15.00
CA SER A 10 15.95 17.24 -15.07
C SER A 10 16.49 16.83 -13.70
N ALA A 11 17.15 17.76 -12.98
CA ALA A 11 17.67 17.47 -11.65
C ALA A 11 16.55 17.09 -10.66
N VAL A 12 15.44 17.84 -10.64
CA VAL A 12 14.27 17.51 -9.80
C VAL A 12 13.73 16.12 -10.15
N TYR A 13 13.52 15.85 -11.44
CA TYR A 13 12.93 14.59 -11.90
C TYR A 13 13.84 13.38 -11.62
N PHE A 14 15.15 13.49 -11.82
CA PHE A 14 16.08 12.39 -11.52
C PHE A 14 16.25 12.17 -10.01
N THR A 15 16.20 13.22 -9.20
CA THR A 15 16.14 13.09 -7.74
C THR A 15 14.85 12.36 -7.32
N LEU A 16 13.71 12.72 -7.91
CA LEU A 16 12.45 12.01 -7.71
C LEU A 16 12.51 10.54 -8.16
N LEU A 17 13.19 10.22 -9.27
CA LEU A 17 13.36 8.84 -9.70
C LEU A 17 14.16 8.01 -8.71
N LYS A 18 15.18 8.62 -8.09
CA LYS A 18 16.05 7.96 -7.11
C LYS A 18 15.37 7.82 -5.76
N ASP A 19 14.87 8.91 -5.21
CA ASP A 19 14.45 9.01 -3.81
C ASP A 19 12.92 8.87 -3.64
N LYS A 20 12.15 8.87 -4.75
CA LYS A 20 10.68 8.77 -4.85
C LYS A 20 9.89 9.91 -4.22
N VAL A 21 10.49 10.61 -3.26
CA VAL A 21 9.89 11.70 -2.51
C VAL A 21 10.96 12.77 -2.26
N ILE A 22 10.60 14.02 -2.51
CA ILE A 22 11.40 15.19 -2.16
C ILE A 22 10.62 15.99 -1.12
N ASP A 23 11.24 16.30 0.02
CA ASP A 23 10.64 17.11 1.09
C ASP A 23 10.96 18.61 0.99
N GLU A 24 10.20 19.42 1.73
CA GLU A 24 10.27 20.89 1.76
C GLU A 24 11.65 21.49 2.09
N ASN A 25 12.54 20.73 2.73
CA ASN A 25 13.89 21.19 3.09
C ASN A 25 14.90 20.99 1.95
N SER A 26 14.52 20.30 0.88
CA SER A 26 15.36 20.11 -0.31
C SER A 26 15.35 21.34 -1.21
N GLU A 27 16.52 21.72 -1.73
CA GLU A 27 16.62 22.76 -2.77
C GLU A 27 15.82 22.40 -4.04
N HIS A 28 15.65 21.10 -4.31
CA HIS A 28 14.85 20.61 -5.43
C HIS A 28 13.35 20.85 -5.23
N PHE A 29 12.88 20.89 -3.98
CA PHE A 29 11.48 21.22 -3.69
C PHE A 29 11.18 22.67 -4.09
N GLN A 30 12.03 23.61 -3.68
CA GLN A 30 11.87 25.02 -4.05
C GLN A 30 12.00 25.22 -5.56
N SER A 31 12.97 24.54 -6.17
CA SER A 31 13.19 24.61 -7.63
C SER A 31 11.99 24.12 -8.44
N TYR A 32 11.25 23.14 -7.93
CA TYR A 32 10.09 22.57 -8.62
C TYR A 32 8.96 23.59 -8.81
N PHE A 33 8.75 24.52 -7.87
CA PHE A 33 7.64 25.47 -7.92
C PHE A 33 7.89 26.66 -8.87
N ASP A 34 9.05 26.74 -9.51
CA ASP A 34 9.21 27.58 -10.69
C ASP A 34 8.29 27.05 -11.82
N PRO A 35 7.40 27.87 -12.40
CA PRO A 35 6.44 27.43 -13.40
C PRO A 35 7.03 26.71 -14.62
N GLU A 36 8.19 27.16 -15.13
CA GLU A 36 8.82 26.50 -16.28
C GLU A 36 9.42 25.15 -15.89
N VAL A 37 10.00 25.07 -14.69
CA VAL A 37 10.57 23.84 -14.14
C VAL A 37 9.45 22.83 -13.90
N ARG A 38 8.38 23.24 -13.22
CA ARG A 38 7.20 22.42 -12.94
C ARG A 38 6.63 21.80 -14.21
N GLN A 39 6.36 22.64 -15.22
CA GLN A 39 5.78 22.17 -16.49
C GLN A 39 6.69 21.14 -17.17
N THR A 40 8.01 21.37 -17.14
CA THR A 40 8.98 20.43 -17.72
C THR A 40 9.04 19.12 -16.93
N VAL A 41 8.99 19.16 -15.60
CA VAL A 41 8.94 17.94 -14.76
C VAL A 41 7.66 17.15 -15.02
N LEU A 42 6.51 17.82 -15.15
CA LEU A 42 5.24 17.17 -15.48
C LEU A 42 5.28 16.51 -16.86
N LEU A 43 5.90 17.16 -17.86
CA LEU A 43 6.10 16.56 -19.18
C LEU A 43 6.98 15.31 -19.11
N LEU A 44 8.11 15.37 -18.39
CA LEU A 44 8.97 14.20 -18.19
C LEU A 44 8.24 13.06 -17.47
N ALA A 45 7.37 13.40 -16.51
CA ALA A 45 6.58 12.42 -15.80
C ALA A 45 5.57 11.72 -16.73
N ASP A 46 4.86 12.48 -17.55
CA ASP A 46 3.89 11.93 -18.52
C ASP A 46 4.55 11.01 -19.55
N GLU A 47 5.65 11.47 -20.18
CA GLU A 47 6.41 10.70 -21.19
C GLU A 47 7.01 9.39 -20.66
N SER A 48 7.24 9.32 -19.35
CA SER A 48 7.76 8.11 -18.68
C SER A 48 6.66 7.22 -18.08
N GLY A 49 5.38 7.62 -18.22
CA GLY A 49 4.25 6.98 -17.57
C GLY A 49 4.38 6.99 -16.05
N THR A 50 4.81 8.11 -15.49
CA THR A 50 4.83 8.38 -14.06
C THR A 50 3.87 9.53 -13.74
N TYR A 51 3.58 9.71 -12.46
CA TYR A 51 2.67 10.72 -11.98
C TYR A 51 3.31 11.47 -10.81
N ILE A 52 3.14 12.78 -10.81
CA ILE A 52 3.63 13.65 -9.74
C ILE A 52 2.47 13.93 -8.79
N ILE A 53 2.69 13.64 -7.51
CA ILE A 53 1.79 14.07 -6.43
C ILE A 53 2.42 15.28 -5.77
N GLU A 54 1.68 16.38 -5.72
CA GLU A 54 2.05 17.59 -5.02
C GLU A 54 1.29 17.66 -3.70
N SER A 55 2.01 17.49 -2.60
CA SER A 55 1.49 17.73 -1.25
C SER A 55 2.11 19.02 -0.68
N PRO A 56 1.54 19.61 0.39
CA PRO A 56 2.03 20.89 0.92
C PRO A 56 3.52 20.89 1.30
N LYS A 57 4.08 19.73 1.67
CA LYS A 57 5.46 19.60 2.17
C LYS A 57 6.33 18.65 1.38
N ARG A 58 5.78 17.98 0.36
CA ARG A 58 6.48 16.95 -0.41
C ARG A 58 6.00 16.85 -1.85
N ILE A 59 6.92 16.48 -2.72
CA ILE A 59 6.65 16.08 -4.10
C ILE A 59 6.93 14.59 -4.20
N HIS A 60 5.99 13.82 -4.71
CA HIS A 60 6.16 12.38 -4.91
C HIS A 60 6.21 12.05 -6.38
N LEU A 61 6.97 11.02 -6.71
CA LEU A 61 6.90 10.37 -8.01
C LEU A 61 6.37 8.95 -7.84
N VAL A 62 5.27 8.67 -8.51
CA VAL A 62 4.65 7.34 -8.53
C VAL A 62 4.53 6.83 -9.96
N VAL A 63 4.52 5.52 -10.10
CA VAL A 63 4.44 4.85 -11.41
C VAL A 63 2.97 4.66 -11.77
N GLN A 64 2.61 4.95 -13.02
CA GLN A 64 1.28 4.61 -13.52
C GLN A 64 1.15 3.09 -13.70
N PRO A 65 -0.04 2.50 -13.45
CA PRO A 65 -0.23 1.05 -13.54
C PRO A 65 -0.03 0.50 -14.96
N THR A 66 -0.20 1.34 -15.98
CA THR A 66 -0.06 0.99 -17.39
C THR A 66 0.74 2.07 -18.12
N GLY A 67 1.47 1.70 -19.18
CA GLY A 67 2.20 2.66 -20.01
C GLY A 67 3.51 3.19 -19.41
N SER A 68 3.80 2.89 -18.14
CA SER A 68 5.08 3.27 -17.54
C SER A 68 6.24 2.46 -18.07
N VAL A 69 7.34 3.14 -18.42
CA VAL A 69 8.63 2.49 -18.71
C VAL A 69 9.24 1.80 -17.49
N PHE A 70 8.74 2.14 -16.30
CA PHE A 70 9.14 1.55 -15.03
C PHE A 70 8.20 0.44 -14.55
N ALA A 71 7.13 0.13 -15.29
CA ALA A 71 6.20 -0.94 -14.93
C ALA A 71 6.95 -2.29 -14.92
N THR A 72 7.06 -2.90 -13.74
CA THR A 72 7.64 -4.23 -13.60
C THR A 72 6.59 -5.29 -13.87
N ASN A 73 6.85 -6.18 -14.82
CA ASN A 73 6.06 -7.40 -14.95
C ASN A 73 6.20 -8.29 -13.69
N PHE A 74 5.34 -9.30 -13.55
CA PHE A 74 5.36 -10.20 -12.38
C PHE A 74 6.72 -10.90 -12.18
N THR A 75 7.43 -11.23 -13.27
CA THR A 75 8.75 -11.86 -13.20
C THR A 75 9.77 -10.95 -12.55
N HIS A 76 9.85 -9.69 -12.99
CA HIS A 76 10.74 -8.68 -12.41
C HIS A 76 10.36 -8.37 -10.95
N LEU A 77 9.06 -8.30 -10.64
CA LEU A 77 8.58 -8.12 -9.27
C LEU A 77 9.09 -9.24 -8.36
N LYS A 78 8.97 -10.50 -8.80
CA LYS A 78 9.43 -11.69 -8.06
C LYS A 78 10.95 -11.71 -7.89
N GLU A 79 11.72 -11.26 -8.88
CA GLU A 79 13.18 -11.16 -8.80
C GLU A 79 13.62 -10.12 -7.76
N LYS A 80 13.01 -8.93 -7.78
CA LYS A 80 13.29 -7.85 -6.83
C LYS A 80 12.80 -8.18 -5.42
N HIS A 81 11.63 -8.80 -5.32
CA HIS A 81 10.97 -9.11 -4.06
C HIS A 81 10.80 -10.61 -3.90
N LYS A 82 11.87 -11.28 -3.43
CA LYS A 82 11.94 -12.74 -3.27
C LYS A 82 10.85 -13.33 -2.36
N GLN A 83 10.13 -12.51 -1.60
CA GLN A 83 8.98 -12.91 -0.81
C GLN A 83 7.70 -13.17 -1.63
N VAL A 84 7.62 -12.69 -2.87
CA VAL A 84 6.49 -12.93 -3.78
C VAL A 84 6.78 -14.14 -4.67
N GLU A 85 6.34 -15.32 -4.25
CA GLU A 85 6.77 -16.57 -4.90
C GLU A 85 5.91 -16.97 -6.10
N THR A 86 4.60 -16.72 -6.03
CA THR A 86 3.60 -17.11 -7.03
C THR A 86 2.56 -16.00 -7.20
N LYS A 87 1.80 -16.05 -8.30
CA LYS A 87 0.68 -15.10 -8.52
C LYS A 87 -0.37 -15.20 -7.40
N LYS A 88 -0.61 -16.42 -6.90
CA LYS A 88 -1.52 -16.69 -5.77
C LYS A 88 -1.05 -15.98 -4.50
N HIS A 89 0.24 -16.10 -4.17
CA HIS A 89 0.85 -15.33 -3.07
C HIS A 89 0.75 -13.83 -3.29
N PHE A 90 0.95 -13.35 -4.52
CA PHE A 90 0.81 -11.93 -4.84
C PHE A 90 -0.62 -11.40 -4.64
N HIS A 91 -1.64 -12.16 -5.04
CA HIS A 91 -3.04 -11.79 -4.80
C HIS A 91 -3.32 -11.69 -3.29
N LEU A 92 -2.86 -12.68 -2.52
CA LEU A 92 -3.06 -12.68 -1.07
C LEU A 92 -2.27 -11.57 -0.36
N ILE A 93 -1.02 -11.30 -0.77
CA ILE A 93 -0.23 -10.15 -0.29
C ILE A 93 -0.94 -8.84 -0.59
N SER A 94 -1.52 -8.70 -1.79
CA SER A 94 -2.29 -7.51 -2.17
C SER A 94 -3.49 -7.32 -1.25
N VAL A 95 -4.21 -8.40 -0.89
CA VAL A 95 -5.31 -8.35 0.08
C VAL A 95 -4.81 -7.89 1.45
N VAL A 96 -3.70 -8.44 1.95
CA VAL A 96 -3.11 -8.02 3.24
C VAL A 96 -2.73 -6.53 3.24
N ILE A 97 -2.07 -6.06 2.17
CA ILE A 97 -1.72 -4.64 2.02
C ILE A 97 -2.99 -3.79 2.04
N MET A 98 -4.00 -4.18 1.25
CA MET A 98 -5.24 -3.44 1.19
C MET A 98 -6.00 -3.42 2.52
N SER A 99 -6.04 -4.53 3.26
CA SER A 99 -6.61 -4.56 4.62
C SER A 99 -5.88 -3.59 5.55
N PHE A 100 -4.55 -3.52 5.46
CA PHE A 100 -3.78 -2.52 6.20
C PHE A 100 -4.13 -1.09 5.79
N LEU A 101 -4.22 -0.80 4.49
CA LEU A 101 -4.59 0.53 3.99
C LEU A 101 -5.99 0.93 4.46
N ALA A 102 -6.98 0.03 4.36
CA ALA A 102 -8.34 0.27 4.84
C ALA A 102 -8.40 0.49 6.37
N ALA A 103 -7.53 -0.18 7.13
CA ALA A 103 -7.44 0.01 8.57
C ALA A 103 -6.91 1.40 8.96
N ILE A 104 -5.96 1.95 8.20
CA ILE A 104 -5.35 3.26 8.48
C ILE A 104 -6.07 4.44 7.80
N ASP A 105 -6.78 4.20 6.70
CA ASP A 105 -7.51 5.20 5.91
C ASP A 105 -8.94 5.42 6.43
N ARG A 106 -9.03 5.66 7.74
CA ARG A 106 -10.27 6.04 8.43
C ARG A 106 -10.26 7.54 8.75
N ASN A 107 -11.07 7.95 9.72
CA ASN A 107 -11.13 9.32 10.21
C ASN A 107 -9.79 9.83 10.79
N GLN A 108 -9.68 11.15 10.96
CA GLN A 108 -8.45 11.81 11.44
C GLN A 108 -7.96 11.29 12.81
N ALA A 109 -8.88 10.95 13.72
CA ALA A 109 -8.54 10.40 15.03
C ALA A 109 -7.83 9.03 14.90
N ALA A 110 -8.32 8.17 13.99
CA ALA A 110 -7.67 6.91 13.68
C ALA A 110 -6.29 7.12 13.05
N LYS A 111 -6.14 8.07 12.12
CA LYS A 111 -4.83 8.42 11.52
C LYS A 111 -3.81 8.83 12.59
N ILE A 112 -4.20 9.66 13.54
CA ILE A 112 -3.30 10.10 14.64
C ILE A 112 -2.91 8.91 15.53
N ARG A 113 -3.87 8.05 15.89
CA ARG A 113 -3.61 6.84 16.69
C ARG A 113 -2.63 5.90 15.98
N MET A 114 -2.88 5.61 14.70
CA MET A 114 -2.04 4.72 13.90
C MET A 114 -0.61 5.23 13.74
N LYS A 115 -0.41 6.56 13.64
CA LYS A 115 0.94 7.16 13.64
C LYS A 115 1.71 6.96 14.95
N ARG A 116 1.03 6.81 16.09
CA ARG A 116 1.65 6.66 17.41
C ARG A 116 1.82 5.20 17.82
N GLU A 117 0.77 4.40 17.66
CA GLU A 117 0.67 3.06 18.22
C GLU A 117 0.98 1.97 17.18
N GLY A 118 0.76 2.27 15.89
CA GLY A 118 0.84 1.31 14.80
C GLY A 118 -0.20 0.20 14.88
N ILE A 119 -0.06 -0.80 14.02
CA ILE A 119 -0.85 -2.04 14.05
C ILE A 119 0.08 -3.23 14.25
N SER A 120 -0.22 -4.10 15.21
CA SER A 120 0.56 -5.33 15.39
C SER A 120 0.24 -6.34 14.27
N TYR A 121 1.21 -7.20 13.95
CA TYR A 121 0.97 -8.27 12.97
C TYR A 121 -0.20 -9.18 13.36
N TYR A 122 -0.39 -9.46 14.65
CA TYR A 122 -1.52 -10.25 15.15
C TYR A 122 -2.86 -9.52 14.98
N SER A 123 -2.90 -8.21 15.21
CA SER A 123 -4.12 -7.42 14.97
C SER A 123 -4.48 -7.40 13.49
N LEU A 124 -3.47 -7.26 12.61
CA LEU A 124 -3.67 -7.30 11.17
C LEU A 124 -4.08 -8.70 10.69
N GLU A 125 -3.51 -9.77 11.27
CA GLU A 125 -3.89 -11.15 10.97
C GLU A 125 -5.36 -11.40 11.28
N ARG A 126 -5.84 -10.96 12.44
CA ARG A 126 -7.24 -11.08 12.82
C ARG A 126 -8.15 -10.37 11.82
N GLN A 127 -7.83 -9.13 11.46
CA GLN A 127 -8.59 -8.36 10.47
C GLN A 127 -8.64 -9.05 9.10
N VAL A 128 -7.50 -9.55 8.62
CA VAL A 128 -7.43 -10.29 7.35
C VAL A 128 -8.20 -11.61 7.44
N ASN A 129 -8.12 -12.30 8.58
CA ASN A 129 -8.86 -13.54 8.80
C ASN A 129 -10.37 -13.29 8.76
N ASP A 130 -10.87 -12.28 9.47
CA ASP A 130 -12.29 -11.94 9.52
C ASP A 130 -12.82 -11.57 8.12
N LEU A 131 -12.04 -10.77 7.37
CA LEU A 131 -12.30 -10.46 5.97
C LEU A 131 -12.43 -11.73 5.11
N ILE A 132 -11.47 -12.64 5.23
CA ILE A 132 -11.42 -13.85 4.41
C ILE A 132 -12.55 -14.82 4.78
N MET A 133 -12.93 -14.90 6.05
CA MET A 133 -14.09 -15.68 6.47
C MET A 133 -15.40 -15.08 5.96
N ASN A 134 -15.51 -13.74 5.92
CA ASN A 134 -16.65 -13.08 5.27
C ASN A 134 -16.70 -13.41 3.76
N TRP A 135 -15.56 -13.30 3.07
CA TRP A 135 -15.46 -13.67 1.65
C TRP A 135 -15.83 -15.14 1.39
N ASP A 136 -15.44 -16.05 2.27
CA ASP A 136 -15.85 -17.45 2.19
C ASP A 136 -17.38 -17.61 2.29
N ASN A 137 -18.04 -16.85 3.15
CA ASN A 137 -19.49 -16.86 3.26
C ASN A 137 -20.18 -16.27 2.02
N ILE A 138 -19.65 -15.16 1.48
CA ILE A 138 -20.11 -14.58 0.21
C ILE A 138 -20.00 -15.62 -0.91
N LEU A 139 -18.87 -16.32 -1.02
CA LEU A 139 -18.67 -17.34 -2.07
C LEU A 139 -19.56 -18.57 -1.90
N LYS A 140 -19.93 -18.95 -0.66
CA LYS A 140 -20.93 -20.01 -0.43
C LYS A 140 -22.32 -19.60 -0.91
N ALA A 141 -22.70 -18.34 -0.71
CA ALA A 141 -23.99 -17.82 -1.15
C ALA A 141 -24.02 -17.52 -2.67
N LYS A 142 -22.91 -17.00 -3.20
CA LYS A 142 -22.75 -16.58 -4.60
C LYS A 142 -21.35 -16.95 -5.12
N PRO A 143 -21.17 -18.17 -5.65
CA PRO A 143 -19.86 -18.67 -6.10
C PRO A 143 -19.18 -17.84 -7.20
N THR A 144 -19.95 -17.13 -8.02
CA THR A 144 -19.45 -16.30 -9.14
C THR A 144 -19.06 -14.89 -8.73
N PHE A 145 -19.30 -14.49 -7.47
CA PHE A 145 -19.11 -13.11 -7.03
C PHE A 145 -17.68 -12.59 -7.28
N GLY A 146 -16.65 -13.41 -7.00
CA GLY A 146 -15.26 -13.01 -7.27
C GLY A 146 -14.96 -12.78 -8.75
N GLU A 147 -15.56 -13.55 -9.65
CA GLU A 147 -15.38 -13.38 -11.10
C GLU A 147 -16.05 -12.09 -11.58
N GLU A 148 -17.27 -11.82 -11.11
CA GLU A 148 -18.03 -10.61 -11.42
C GLU A 148 -17.29 -9.35 -10.95
N GLU A 149 -16.77 -9.39 -9.72
CA GLU A 149 -15.98 -8.30 -9.13
C GLU A 149 -14.52 -8.29 -9.61
N ARG A 150 -14.10 -9.23 -10.47
CA ARG A 150 -12.70 -9.36 -10.94
C ARG A 150 -11.68 -9.44 -9.79
N ILE A 151 -12.04 -10.14 -8.72
CA ILE A 151 -11.20 -10.41 -7.55
C ILE A 151 -11.01 -11.93 -7.48
N ASP A 152 -9.76 -12.39 -7.33
CA ASP A 152 -9.45 -13.81 -7.19
C ASP A 152 -9.78 -14.36 -5.79
N MET A 153 -11.02 -14.14 -5.33
CA MET A 153 -11.47 -14.42 -3.96
C MET A 153 -11.37 -15.90 -3.63
N LYS A 154 -11.71 -16.77 -4.58
CA LYS A 154 -11.67 -18.23 -4.39
C LYS A 154 -10.26 -18.69 -4.05
N GLU A 155 -9.27 -18.23 -4.82
CA GLU A 155 -7.88 -18.61 -4.59
C GLU A 155 -7.31 -17.98 -3.32
N VAL A 156 -7.65 -16.71 -3.03
CA VAL A 156 -7.28 -16.02 -1.78
C VAL A 156 -7.81 -16.76 -0.56
N VAL A 157 -9.11 -17.08 -0.54
CA VAL A 157 -9.76 -17.80 0.57
C VAL A 157 -9.13 -19.17 0.75
N THR A 158 -8.96 -19.91 -0.35
CA THR A 158 -8.36 -21.25 -0.33
C THR A 158 -6.94 -21.17 0.24
N THR A 159 -6.11 -20.28 -0.29
CA THR A 159 -4.71 -20.14 0.13
C THR A 159 -4.62 -19.82 1.62
N TRP A 160 -5.35 -18.80 2.10
CA TRP A 160 -5.30 -18.38 3.51
C TRP A 160 -5.76 -19.46 4.49
N LYS A 161 -6.79 -20.24 4.14
CA LYS A 161 -7.29 -21.34 4.96
C LYS A 161 -6.28 -22.48 5.14
N TYR A 162 -5.45 -22.73 4.13
CA TYR A 162 -4.41 -23.76 4.19
C TYR A 162 -3.07 -23.27 4.73
N MET A 163 -2.93 -21.97 5.04
CA MET A 163 -1.73 -21.45 5.69
C MET A 163 -1.64 -21.87 7.15
N GLU A 164 -0.42 -22.04 7.63
CA GLU A 164 -0.15 -22.35 9.04
C GLU A 164 -0.56 -21.15 9.91
N VAL A 165 -1.34 -21.42 10.96
CA VAL A 165 -1.64 -20.44 12.01
C VAL A 165 -0.52 -20.53 13.03
N ASP A 166 0.12 -19.40 13.35
CA ASP A 166 1.11 -19.37 14.42
C ASP A 166 0.42 -19.62 15.76
N THR A 167 0.65 -20.81 16.34
CA THR A 167 0.32 -21.08 17.74
C THR A 167 1.36 -20.41 18.64
N GLU A 168 0.94 -19.91 19.80
CA GLU A 168 1.66 -19.10 20.81
C GLU A 168 2.91 -19.79 21.43
N ASP A 169 3.64 -20.62 20.71
CA ASP A 169 4.99 -21.01 21.12
C ASP A 169 5.94 -19.85 20.79
N TYR A 170 6.21 -19.03 21.80
CA TYR A 170 7.16 -17.91 21.88
C TYR A 170 8.63 -18.30 21.61
N GLY A 171 8.89 -19.28 20.74
CA GLY A 171 10.20 -19.54 20.18
C GLY A 171 10.43 -18.65 18.98
N VAL A 172 11.58 -17.99 18.91
CA VAL A 172 12.02 -17.14 17.80
C VAL A 172 11.96 -17.89 16.47
N LYS A 173 10.79 -17.87 15.81
CA LYS A 173 10.61 -18.40 14.46
C LYS A 173 11.07 -17.33 13.49
N LYS A 174 12.30 -17.47 12.98
CA LYS A 174 12.69 -16.80 11.72
C LYS A 174 11.56 -16.98 10.71
N GLY A 175 10.98 -15.87 10.25
CA GLY A 175 9.72 -15.80 9.51
C GLY A 175 9.51 -16.93 8.50
N ASN A 176 8.70 -17.92 8.90
CA ASN A 176 8.25 -18.96 8.01
C ASN A 176 7.17 -18.35 7.11
N ARG A 177 7.47 -18.15 5.82
CA ARG A 177 6.53 -17.57 4.84
C ARG A 177 5.26 -18.40 4.64
N ARG A 178 5.23 -19.64 5.11
CA ARG A 178 4.06 -20.52 5.09
C ARG A 178 3.03 -20.19 6.18
N THR A 179 3.43 -19.37 7.16
CA THR A 179 2.55 -18.90 8.23
C THR A 179 1.86 -17.60 7.83
N ARG A 180 0.68 -17.36 8.41
CA ARG A 180 -0.06 -16.10 8.18
C ARG A 180 0.74 -14.87 8.62
N ILE A 181 1.43 -14.94 9.76
CA ILE A 181 2.28 -13.83 10.22
C ILE A 181 3.49 -13.64 9.32
N GLY A 182 4.11 -14.72 8.83
CA GLY A 182 5.21 -14.64 7.87
C GLY A 182 4.81 -14.01 6.53
N LEU A 183 3.57 -14.24 6.08
CA LEU A 183 3.02 -13.57 4.92
C LEU A 183 2.74 -12.09 5.19
N ILE A 184 2.18 -11.75 6.34
CA ILE A 184 1.99 -10.35 6.75
C ILE A 184 3.32 -9.60 6.79
N ALA A 185 4.35 -10.21 7.40
CA ALA A 185 5.70 -9.66 7.40
C ALA A 185 6.22 -9.42 5.98
N SER A 186 5.97 -10.37 5.07
CA SER A 186 6.36 -10.27 3.66
C SER A 186 5.65 -9.14 2.93
N ALA A 187 4.35 -8.97 3.18
CA ALA A 187 3.52 -7.90 2.62
C ALA A 187 3.97 -6.53 3.12
N MET A 188 4.16 -6.39 4.43
CA MET A 188 4.61 -5.13 5.05
C MET A 188 6.01 -4.76 4.58
N ARG A 189 6.92 -5.72 4.42
CA ARG A 189 8.27 -5.45 3.91
C ARG A 189 8.28 -4.83 2.51
N LEU A 190 7.26 -5.07 1.68
CA LEU A 190 7.12 -4.36 0.39
C LEU A 190 6.91 -2.86 0.61
N LEU A 191 6.00 -2.48 1.51
CA LEU A 191 5.74 -1.09 1.86
C LEU A 191 6.94 -0.43 2.56
N GLU A 192 7.66 -1.20 3.39
CA GLU A 192 8.87 -0.72 4.07
C GLU A 192 9.99 -0.42 3.08
N THR A 193 10.18 -1.31 2.08
CA THR A 193 11.19 -1.13 1.02
C THR A 193 10.94 0.14 0.19
N GLU A 194 9.66 0.48 0.00
CA GLU A 194 9.24 1.72 -0.68
C GLU A 194 9.20 2.92 0.28
N GLY A 195 9.64 2.75 1.52
CA GLY A 195 9.78 3.83 2.50
C GLY A 195 8.46 4.33 3.10
N LEU A 196 7.34 3.63 2.89
CA LEU A 196 5.99 4.08 3.25
C LEU A 196 5.58 3.76 4.68
N ILE A 197 6.22 2.77 5.29
CA ILE A 197 5.99 2.35 6.66
C ILE A 197 7.31 2.20 7.41
N ILE A 198 7.21 2.02 8.72
CA ILE A 198 8.30 1.56 9.60
C ILE A 198 7.81 0.30 10.30
N ILE A 199 8.63 -0.75 10.31
CA ILE A 199 8.36 -1.94 11.13
C ILE A 199 9.15 -1.79 12.44
N LEU A 200 8.44 -1.74 13.56
CA LEU A 200 9.03 -1.78 14.89
C LEU A 200 8.94 -3.20 15.43
N ASP A 201 10.10 -3.81 15.66
CA ASP A 201 10.22 -5.12 16.29
C ASP A 201 10.69 -4.93 17.74
N ARG A 202 9.77 -4.48 18.60
CA ARG A 202 9.99 -4.31 20.04
C ARG A 202 9.11 -5.29 20.80
N ASP A 203 9.65 -5.88 21.87
CA ASP A 203 8.92 -6.75 22.80
C ASP A 203 8.27 -7.99 22.14
N ASP A 204 8.92 -8.57 21.13
CA ASP A 204 8.49 -9.76 20.38
C ASP A 204 7.12 -9.64 19.67
N ILE A 205 6.57 -8.42 19.55
CA ILE A 205 5.34 -8.14 18.81
C ILE A 205 5.64 -7.11 17.71
N PRO A 206 5.89 -7.57 16.47
CA PRO A 206 6.12 -6.67 15.35
C PRO A 206 4.93 -5.76 15.11
N LYS A 207 5.19 -4.46 15.02
CA LYS A 207 4.20 -3.41 14.74
C LYS A 207 4.56 -2.64 13.49
N VAL A 208 3.54 -2.25 12.73
CA VAL A 208 3.67 -1.41 11.54
C VAL A 208 3.19 -0.02 11.85
N ILE A 209 4.03 0.98 11.59
CA ILE A 209 3.68 2.39 11.71
C ILE A 209 3.66 3.01 10.31
N PRO A 210 2.52 3.55 9.85
CA PRO A 210 2.45 4.27 8.58
C PRO A 210 3.18 5.61 8.67
N LYS A 211 3.95 5.95 7.63
CA LYS A 211 4.54 7.29 7.50
C LYS A 211 3.59 8.28 6.83
N ASN A 212 3.90 9.57 6.90
CA ASN A 212 3.08 10.61 6.29
C ASN A 212 2.98 10.45 4.77
N GLU A 213 4.05 9.98 4.13
CA GLU A 213 4.13 9.73 2.69
C GLU A 213 3.07 8.73 2.24
N LEU A 214 2.75 7.74 3.07
CA LEU A 214 1.69 6.78 2.77
C LEU A 214 0.31 7.43 2.81
N PHE A 215 0.05 8.26 3.83
CA PHE A 215 -1.23 8.97 3.93
C PHE A 215 -1.46 9.93 2.77
N GLU A 216 -0.43 10.67 2.38
CA GLU A 216 -0.47 11.56 1.21
C GLU A 216 -0.76 10.75 -0.06
N ARG A 217 -0.07 9.62 -0.27
CA ARG A 217 -0.34 8.77 -1.44
C ARG A 217 -1.76 8.20 -1.44
N ILE A 218 -2.30 7.83 -0.28
CA ILE A 218 -3.68 7.35 -0.21
C ILE A 218 -4.67 8.43 -0.63
N GLU A 219 -4.50 9.64 -0.07
CA GLU A 219 -5.37 10.78 -0.33
C GLU A 219 -5.35 11.17 -1.82
N TYR A 220 -4.18 11.24 -2.45
CA TYR A 220 -4.06 11.73 -3.82
C TYR A 220 -4.18 10.64 -4.90
N LEU A 221 -4.04 9.34 -4.58
CA LEU A 221 -4.14 8.27 -5.59
C LEU A 221 -5.44 7.49 -5.55
N TYR A 222 -6.04 7.35 -4.37
CA TYR A 222 -7.06 6.32 -4.17
C TYR A 222 -8.45 6.86 -3.85
N HIS A 223 -8.58 8.06 -3.28
CA HIS A 223 -9.88 8.62 -2.87
C HIS A 223 -10.84 8.88 -4.03
N ASP A 224 -10.34 9.04 -5.25
CA ASP A 224 -11.18 9.19 -6.46
C ASP A 224 -11.29 7.90 -7.31
N TYR A 225 -10.78 6.77 -6.81
CA TYR A 225 -10.75 5.52 -7.57
C TYR A 225 -11.84 4.54 -7.11
N ASP A 226 -12.88 4.37 -7.92
CA ASP A 226 -14.03 3.48 -7.64
C ASP A 226 -13.61 2.08 -7.16
N ARG A 227 -12.54 1.55 -7.73
CA ARG A 227 -12.02 0.23 -7.37
C ARG A 227 -11.48 0.18 -5.94
N TYR A 228 -10.83 1.25 -5.49
CA TYR A 228 -10.33 1.34 -4.13
C TYR A 228 -11.49 1.44 -3.15
N GLU A 229 -12.47 2.29 -3.43
CA GLU A 229 -13.68 2.43 -2.60
C GLU A 229 -14.51 1.14 -2.54
N LEU A 230 -14.64 0.43 -3.65
CA LEU A 230 -15.25 -0.91 -3.68
C LEU A 230 -14.49 -1.88 -2.77
N LEU A 231 -13.16 -1.96 -2.90
CA LEU A 231 -12.35 -2.85 -2.08
C LEU A 231 -12.42 -2.48 -0.60
N LYS A 232 -12.42 -1.18 -0.29
CA LYS A 232 -12.58 -0.66 1.07
C LYS A 232 -13.94 -1.07 1.67
N LYS A 233 -15.02 -0.98 0.89
CA LYS A 233 -16.35 -1.48 1.30
C LYS A 233 -16.37 -2.98 1.55
N LEU A 234 -15.70 -3.76 0.70
CA LEU A 234 -15.55 -5.21 0.89
C LEU A 234 -14.70 -5.56 2.12
N MET A 235 -13.87 -4.62 2.59
CA MET A 235 -13.01 -4.76 3.77
C MET A 235 -13.66 -4.28 5.06
N ALA A 236 -14.69 -3.44 4.97
CA ALA A 236 -15.47 -3.01 6.12
C ALA A 236 -16.21 -4.21 6.71
N THR A 237 -15.99 -4.47 8.00
CA THR A 237 -16.80 -5.43 8.77
C THR A 237 -18.09 -4.74 9.25
N GLU A 238 -19.16 -5.50 9.48
CA GLU A 238 -20.49 -4.94 9.86
C GLU A 238 -20.43 -4.02 11.10
N GLU A 239 -19.48 -4.23 12.01
CA GLU A 239 -19.26 -3.36 13.19
C GLU A 239 -18.82 -1.93 12.82
N GLU A 240 -18.19 -1.73 11.66
CA GLU A 240 -17.67 -0.42 11.24
C GLU A 240 -18.75 0.46 10.60
N GLN A 241 -19.78 -0.14 10.01
CA GLN A 241 -20.92 0.59 9.44
C GLN A 241 -21.78 1.27 10.52
N HIS A 242 -21.77 0.74 11.74
CA HIS A 242 -22.49 1.33 12.87
C HIS A 242 -21.72 2.44 13.59
N ALA A 243 -20.39 2.48 13.49
CA ALA A 243 -19.57 3.53 14.10
C ALA A 243 -19.55 4.84 13.28
N GLU A 244 -19.88 4.79 11.99
CA GLU A 244 -19.95 5.97 11.09
C GLU A 244 -21.32 6.67 11.07
N ASN A 245 -22.30 6.20 11.86
CA ASN A 245 -23.57 6.90 12.07
C ASN A 245 -23.66 7.53 13.48
N PRO A 246 -23.02 8.70 13.73
CA PRO A 246 -23.36 9.53 14.87
C PRO A 246 -24.54 10.43 14.48
N SER A 247 -25.72 9.86 14.26
CA SER A 247 -26.96 10.61 14.04
C SER A 247 -28.08 10.00 14.87
N ASN A 248 -28.12 10.37 16.14
CA ASN A 248 -29.34 10.58 16.92
C ASN A 248 -29.17 11.88 17.71
#